data_AF-A0A846KE10-F1
#
_entry.id   AF-A0A846KE10-F1
#
_cell.length_a   1.000
_cell.length_b   1.000
_cell.length_c   1.000
_cell.angle_alpha   90.00
_cell.angle_beta   90.00
_cell.angle_gamma   90.00
#
_symmetry.space_group_name_H-M   'P 1'
#
loop_
_entity.id
_entity.type
_entity.pdbx_description
1 polymer ?
#
loop_
_entity_poly.entity_id
_entity_poly.type
_entity_poly.pdbx_seq_one_letter_code
_entity_poly.pdbx_strand_id
1 'polypeptide(L)'
;MLDIEKVKEKYLEGYNSSQIARTLKCKPSTVRQCIHRNLKEFRKSNEAEKIRKKEVDRITRQESKNYMSDKDFVKRNRSIYKTNKKNGNIVLNKDVTVSFDTPRRLTNEYAADKINKNILKSDYRKENDVVIM
;
A
#
# COMPACT_ATOMS: atom_id res chain seq x y z
N MET A 1 -33.46 -4.26 12.33
CA MET A 1 -33.66 -3.36 11.17
C MET A 1 -32.34 -2.64 10.91
N LEU A 2 -31.87 -2.56 9.67
CA LEU A 2 -30.63 -1.83 9.34
C LEU A 2 -30.95 -0.33 9.35
N ASP A 3 -30.20 0.43 10.13
CA ASP A 3 -30.32 1.88 10.20
C ASP A 3 -29.76 2.53 8.92
N ILE A 4 -30.66 3.07 8.10
CA ILE A 4 -30.32 3.61 6.78
C ILE A 4 -29.47 4.88 6.92
N GLU A 5 -29.72 5.70 7.93
CA GLU A 5 -28.98 6.94 8.16
C GLU A 5 -27.52 6.66 8.52
N LYS A 6 -27.28 5.68 9.40
CA LYS A 6 -25.90 5.25 9.71
C LYS A 6 -25.17 4.68 8.51
N VAL A 7 -25.87 3.96 7.64
CA VAL A 7 -25.29 3.46 6.38
C VAL A 7 -24.95 4.63 5.45
N LYS A 8 -25.83 5.63 5.36
CA LYS A 8 -25.63 6.83 4.54
C LYS A 8 -24.42 7.64 5.00
N GLU A 9 -24.32 7.91 6.30
CA GLU A 9 -23.19 8.62 6.90
C GLU A 9 -21.86 7.94 6.55
N LYS A 10 -21.75 6.64 6.82
CA LYS A 10 -20.53 5.88 6.50
C LYS A 10 -20.26 5.76 5.00
N TYR A 11 -21.30 5.70 4.18
CA TYR A 11 -21.13 5.67 2.72
C TYR A 11 -20.61 7.00 2.18
N LEU A 12 -21.06 8.12 2.72
CA LEU A 12 -20.56 9.46 2.38
C LEU A 12 -19.13 9.68 2.87
N GLU A 13 -18.73 9.05 3.98
CA GLU A 13 -17.34 9.01 4.43
C GLU A 13 -16.40 8.18 3.51
N GLY A 14 -16.85 7.63 2.39
CA GLY A 14 -15.96 6.90 1.47
C GLY A 14 -15.90 5.38 1.69
N TYR A 15 -16.64 4.84 2.66
CA TYR A 15 -16.53 3.42 3.02
C TYR A 15 -17.24 2.51 2.02
N ASN A 16 -16.68 1.31 1.82
CA ASN A 16 -17.31 0.26 1.04
C ASN A 16 -18.32 -0.55 1.88
N SER A 17 -19.20 -1.29 1.20
CA SER A 17 -20.25 -2.09 1.85
C SER A 17 -19.72 -3.11 2.86
N SER A 18 -18.51 -3.63 2.67
CA SER A 18 -17.88 -4.60 3.59
C SER A 18 -17.34 -3.92 4.84
N GLN A 19 -16.77 -2.72 4.71
CA GLN A 19 -16.30 -1.91 5.82
C GLN A 19 -17.48 -1.42 6.66
N ILE A 20 -18.52 -0.88 6.02
CA ILE A 20 -19.76 -0.47 6.68
C ILE A 20 -20.38 -1.65 7.43
N ALA A 21 -20.45 -2.82 6.79
CA ALA A 21 -20.96 -4.03 7.42
C ALA A 21 -20.16 -4.45 8.65
N ARG A 22 -18.82 -4.31 8.61
CA ARG A 22 -17.95 -4.60 9.75
C ARG A 22 -18.20 -3.61 10.90
N THR A 23 -18.33 -2.32 10.59
CA THR A 23 -18.61 -1.27 11.58
C THR A 23 -19.99 -1.45 12.23
N LEU A 24 -21.00 -1.78 11.43
CA LEU A 24 -22.40 -1.96 11.87
C LEU A 24 -22.73 -3.39 12.31
N LYS A 25 -21.73 -4.29 12.37
CA LYS A 25 -21.87 -5.71 12.74
C LYS A 25 -23.02 -6.42 12.00
N CYS A 26 -23.14 -6.19 10.70
CA CYS A 26 -24.22 -6.75 9.87
C CYS A 26 -23.70 -7.49 8.63
N LYS A 27 -24.59 -8.16 7.89
CA LYS A 27 -24.20 -8.91 6.68
C LYS A 27 -23.87 -7.95 5.53
N PRO A 28 -22.74 -8.13 4.81
CA PRO A 28 -22.39 -7.29 3.67
C PRO A 28 -23.43 -7.26 2.54
N SER A 29 -24.20 -8.34 2.36
CA SER A 29 -25.29 -8.41 1.39
C SER A 29 -26.42 -7.44 1.72
N THR A 30 -26.80 -7.32 3.00
CA THR A 30 -27.83 -6.40 3.47
C THR A 30 -27.42 -4.95 3.24
N VAL A 31 -26.17 -4.60 3.54
CA VAL A 31 -25.64 -3.24 3.28
C VAL A 31 -25.61 -2.93 1.79
N ARG A 32 -25.20 -3.88 0.94
CA ARG A 32 -25.23 -3.70 -0.52
C ARG A 32 -26.63 -3.41 -1.04
N GLN A 33 -27.64 -4.17 -0.59
CA GLN A 33 -29.02 -3.92 -0.98
C GLN A 33 -29.53 -2.56 -0.49
N CYS A 34 -29.19 -2.16 0.73
CA CYS A 34 -29.54 -0.84 1.27
C CYS A 34 -28.94 0.30 0.44
N ILE A 35 -27.65 0.20 0.08
CA ILE A 35 -26.98 1.20 -0.77
C ILE A 35 -27.63 1.25 -2.15
N HIS A 36 -27.89 0.09 -2.75
CA HIS A 36 -28.48 0.02 -4.09
C HIS A 36 -29.87 0.66 -4.16
N ARG A 37 -30.70 0.43 -3.13
CA ARG A 37 -32.08 0.93 -3.08
C ARG A 37 -32.17 2.41 -2.69
N ASN A 38 -31.33 2.87 -1.74
CA ASN A 38 -31.52 4.18 -1.10
C ASN A 38 -30.42 5.21 -1.38
N LEU A 39 -29.21 4.78 -1.81
CA LEU A 39 -28.02 5.66 -1.81
C LEU A 39 -27.33 5.76 -3.18
N LYS A 40 -28.06 5.42 -4.25
CA LYS A 40 -27.53 5.43 -5.63
C LYS A 40 -27.05 6.83 -6.05
N GLU A 41 -27.73 7.88 -5.59
CA GLU A 41 -27.40 9.28 -5.85
C GLU A 41 -26.06 9.71 -5.24
N PHE A 42 -25.70 9.17 -4.07
CA PHE A 42 -24.46 9.50 -3.37
C PHE A 42 -23.22 8.79 -3.91
N ARG A 43 -23.35 8.02 -5.01
CA ARG A 43 -22.23 7.30 -5.61
C ARG A 43 -21.08 8.23 -6.00
N LYS A 44 -21.38 9.38 -6.62
CA LYS A 44 -20.36 10.35 -7.03
C LYS A 44 -19.64 10.95 -5.82
N SER A 45 -20.40 11.32 -4.78
CA SER A 45 -19.85 11.86 -3.52
C SER A 45 -18.93 10.84 -2.82
N ASN A 46 -19.34 9.57 -2.75
CA ASN A 46 -18.52 8.50 -2.19
C ASN A 46 -17.21 8.29 -2.97
N GLU A 47 -17.26 8.29 -4.31
CA GLU A 47 -16.04 8.16 -5.12
C GLU A 47 -15.10 9.37 -4.94
N ALA A 48 -15.64 10.59 -4.90
CA ALA A 48 -14.85 11.79 -4.62
C ALA A 48 -14.14 11.68 -3.26
N GLU A 49 -14.83 11.22 -2.22
CA GLU A 49 -14.26 11.05 -0.88
C GLU A 49 -13.18 9.96 -0.83
N LYS A 50 -13.35 8.85 -1.57
CA LYS A 50 -12.29 7.83 -1.72
C LYS A 50 -11.05 8.39 -2.38
N ILE A 51 -11.21 9.20 -3.43
CA ILE A 51 -10.08 9.85 -4.11
C ILE A 51 -9.39 10.80 -3.15
N ARG A 52 -10.15 11.65 -2.45
CA ARG A 52 -9.63 12.57 -1.44
C ARG A 52 -8.81 11.85 -0.37
N LYS A 53 -9.34 10.77 0.20
CA LYS A 53 -8.63 9.98 1.23
C LYS A 53 -7.34 9.36 0.72
N LYS A 54 -7.34 8.82 -0.51
CA LYS A 54 -6.13 8.29 -1.15
C LYS A 54 -5.08 9.38 -1.35
N GLU A 55 -5.53 10.56 -1.77
CA GLU A 55 -4.64 11.69 -2.01
C GLU A 55 -4.05 12.23 -0.71
N VAL A 56 -4.86 12.33 0.35
CA VAL A 56 -4.37 12.66 1.69
C VAL A 56 -3.33 11.65 2.16
N ASP A 57 -3.58 10.34 2.08
CA ASP A 57 -2.57 9.32 2.47
C ASP A 57 -1.29 9.44 1.61
N ARG A 58 -1.41 9.70 0.31
CA ARG A 58 -0.27 9.91 -0.59
C ARG A 58 0.58 11.11 -0.16
N ILE A 59 -0.04 12.27 0.03
CA ILE A 59 0.65 13.51 0.44
C ILE A 59 1.24 13.35 1.84
N THR A 60 0.47 12.83 2.81
CA THR A 60 0.96 12.58 4.17
C THR A 60 2.20 11.68 4.17
N ARG A 61 2.21 10.60 3.37
CA ARG A 61 3.38 9.73 3.23
C ARG A 61 4.55 10.43 2.56
N GLN A 62 4.29 11.25 1.55
CA GLN A 62 5.34 12.02 0.88
C GLN A 62 5.99 13.01 1.86
N GLU A 63 5.18 13.81 2.54
CA GLU A 63 5.64 14.81 3.52
C GLU A 63 6.42 14.19 4.67
N SER A 64 5.98 13.02 5.16
CA SER A 64 6.69 12.29 6.23
C SER A 64 8.13 11.92 5.86
N LYS A 65 8.45 11.84 4.57
CA LYS A 65 9.78 11.45 4.06
C LYS A 65 10.66 12.63 3.64
N ASN A 66 10.15 13.86 3.69
CA ASN A 66 10.89 15.04 3.21
C ASN A 66 12.17 15.30 4.04
N TYR A 67 12.18 14.96 5.33
CA TYR A 67 13.29 15.25 6.24
C TYR A 67 14.28 14.09 6.42
N MET A 68 13.85 12.84 6.19
CA MET A 68 14.70 11.67 6.41
C MET A 68 14.40 10.57 5.40
N SER A 69 15.45 10.06 4.75
CA SER A 69 15.32 8.94 3.82
C SER A 69 15.07 7.63 4.56
N ASP A 70 14.35 6.69 3.92
CA ASP A 70 14.14 5.35 4.44
C ASP A 70 15.48 4.65 4.77
N LYS A 71 16.52 4.90 3.96
CA LYS A 71 17.87 4.33 4.15
C LYS A 71 18.53 4.85 5.44
N ASP A 72 18.44 6.15 5.67
CA ASP A 72 18.99 6.81 6.85
C ASP A 72 18.25 6.41 8.13
N PHE A 73 16.92 6.31 8.04
CA PHE A 73 16.09 5.83 9.14
C PHE A 73 16.48 4.40 9.55
N VAL A 74 16.57 3.49 8.58
CA VAL A 74 16.94 2.08 8.81
C VAL A 74 18.36 1.95 9.37
N LYS A 75 19.29 2.81 8.91
CA LYS A 75 20.68 2.83 9.39
C LYS A 75 20.75 3.24 10.86
N ARG A 76 20.01 4.28 11.26
CA ARG A 76 19.98 4.79 12.65
C ARG A 76 19.22 3.85 13.59
N ASN A 77 18.13 3.26 13.12
CA ASN A 77 17.27 2.39 13.92
C ASN A 77 17.52 0.91 13.62
N ARG A 78 18.78 0.48 13.52
CA ARG A 78 19.11 -0.86 13.00
C ARG A 78 18.52 -2.01 13.82
N SER A 79 18.33 -1.81 15.12
CA SER A 79 17.85 -2.80 16.10
C SER A 79 16.45 -3.35 15.80
N ILE A 80 15.57 -2.54 15.21
CA ILE A 80 14.18 -2.96 14.89
C ILE A 80 14.07 -3.74 13.57
N TYR A 81 15.20 -3.94 12.86
CA TYR A 81 15.23 -4.58 11.55
C TYR A 81 16.04 -5.88 11.53
N LYS A 82 15.65 -6.81 10.66
CA LYS A 82 16.35 -8.08 10.39
C LYS A 82 16.81 -8.11 8.92
N THR A 83 17.99 -8.68 8.67
CA THR A 83 18.46 -8.93 7.29
C THR A 83 17.90 -10.27 6.81
N ASN A 84 17.27 -10.27 5.64
CA ASN A 84 16.90 -11.49 4.96
C ASN A 84 18.14 -12.15 4.36
N LYS A 85 18.47 -13.36 4.82
CA LYS A 85 19.67 -14.10 4.40
C LYS A 85 19.72 -14.42 2.91
N LYS A 86 18.57 -14.58 2.24
CA LYS A 86 18.52 -14.97 0.82
C LYS A 86 18.84 -13.82 -0.13
N ASN A 87 18.26 -12.63 0.13
CA ASN A 87 18.30 -11.51 -0.82
C ASN A 87 19.09 -10.31 -0.28
N GLY A 88 19.53 -10.35 0.98
CA GLY A 88 20.19 -9.23 1.67
C GLY A 88 19.25 -8.05 2.01
N ASN A 89 17.94 -8.17 1.77
CA ASN A 89 16.98 -7.12 2.08
C ASN A 89 16.86 -6.89 3.59
N ILE A 90 16.73 -5.65 4.01
CA ILE A 90 16.47 -5.32 5.41
C ILE A 90 14.96 -5.16 5.59
N VAL A 91 14.37 -5.92 6.52
CA VAL A 91 12.92 -5.97 6.75
C VAL A 91 12.63 -5.73 8.23
N LEU A 92 11.57 -4.99 8.53
CA LEU A 92 11.14 -4.72 9.90
C LEU A 92 10.85 -6.01 10.65
N ASN A 93 11.26 -6.09 11.93
CA ASN A 93 10.91 -7.22 12.78
C ASN A 93 9.39 -7.24 13.05
N LYS A 94 8.77 -8.43 13.02
CA LYS A 94 7.32 -8.59 13.22
C LYS A 94 6.88 -8.30 14.65
N ASP A 95 7.78 -8.43 15.61
CA ASP A 95 7.48 -8.33 17.04
C ASP A 95 7.41 -6.88 17.54
N VAL A 96 7.74 -5.90 16.70
CA VAL A 96 7.84 -4.49 17.08
C VAL A 96 6.62 -3.73 16.57
N THR A 97 5.91 -3.04 17.46
CA THR A 97 4.87 -2.07 17.09
C THR A 97 5.54 -0.78 16.60
N VAL A 98 5.11 -0.32 15.42
CA VAL A 98 5.69 0.86 14.77
C VAL A 98 4.61 1.82 14.33
N SER A 99 4.99 3.09 14.19
CA SER A 99 4.18 4.15 13.59
C SER A 99 3.96 3.93 12.09
N PHE A 100 3.03 4.69 11.51
CA PHE A 100 2.61 4.52 10.11
C PHE A 100 3.69 4.93 9.08
N ASP A 101 4.61 5.81 9.48
CA ASP A 101 5.70 6.39 8.69
C ASP A 101 6.97 5.54 8.70
N THR A 102 7.09 4.59 9.64
CA THR A 102 8.27 3.73 9.77
C THR A 102 8.47 2.88 8.50
N PRO A 103 9.65 2.95 7.84
CA PRO A 103 9.96 2.14 6.67
C PRO A 103 9.89 0.65 6.99
N ARG A 104 9.15 -0.12 6.20
CA ARG A 104 8.96 -1.57 6.46
C ARG A 104 10.04 -2.44 5.82
N ARG A 105 10.65 -1.98 4.74
CA ARG A 105 11.62 -2.73 3.96
C ARG A 105 12.57 -1.79 3.24
N LEU A 106 13.86 -2.09 3.32
CA LEU A 106 14.89 -1.52 2.47
C LEU A 106 15.41 -2.61 1.55
N THR A 107 15.29 -2.39 0.23
CA THR A 107 15.74 -3.36 -0.77
C THR A 107 17.24 -3.27 -0.98
N ASN A 108 17.91 -4.42 -1.04
CA ASN A 108 19.29 -4.47 -1.46
C ASN A 108 19.38 -4.24 -2.98
N GLU A 109 20.10 -3.20 -3.38
CA GLU A 109 20.34 -2.87 -4.78
C GLU A 109 21.36 -3.81 -5.43
N TYR A 110 22.25 -4.38 -4.62
CA TYR A 110 23.34 -5.27 -5.06
C TYR A 110 22.98 -6.75 -5.00
N ALA A 111 21.69 -7.09 -4.91
CA ALA A 111 21.26 -8.48 -4.96
C ALA A 111 21.57 -9.07 -6.35
N ALA A 112 22.26 -10.21 -6.40
CA ALA A 112 22.70 -10.85 -7.64
C ALA A 112 21.55 -11.04 -8.65
N ASP A 113 20.39 -11.50 -8.19
CA ASP A 113 19.20 -11.67 -9.03
C ASP A 113 18.75 -10.36 -9.70
N LYS A 114 18.89 -9.23 -8.99
CA LYS A 114 18.47 -7.91 -9.48
C LYS A 114 19.48 -7.36 -10.48
N ILE A 115 20.77 -7.55 -10.20
CA ILE A 115 21.86 -7.21 -11.12
C ILE A 115 21.70 -8.00 -12.43
N ASN A 116 21.55 -9.32 -12.34
CA ASN A 116 21.34 -10.18 -13.51
C ASN A 116 20.09 -9.75 -14.31
N LYS A 117 18.98 -9.45 -13.64
CA LYS A 117 17.78 -8.93 -14.30
C LYS A 117 18.01 -7.58 -15.00
N ASN A 118 18.78 -6.69 -14.40
CA ASN A 118 19.11 -5.39 -14.99
C ASN A 118 20.04 -5.55 -16.20
N ILE A 119 21.03 -6.44 -16.11
CA ILE A 119 21.92 -6.80 -17.22
C ILE A 119 21.11 -7.39 -18.38
N LEU A 120 20.24 -8.37 -18.12
CA LEU A 120 19.37 -8.97 -19.14
C LEU A 120 18.42 -7.95 -19.81
N LYS A 121 17.98 -6.94 -19.05
CA LYS A 121 17.15 -5.85 -19.57
C LYS A 121 17.94 -4.82 -20.37
N SER A 122 19.21 -4.61 -20.01
CA SER A 122 20.10 -3.77 -20.80
C SER A 122 20.50 -4.49 -22.10
N ASP A 123 20.80 -3.73 -23.14
CA ASP A 123 21.41 -4.30 -24.36
C ASP A 123 22.91 -4.61 -24.18
N TYR A 124 23.39 -4.56 -22.93
CA TYR A 124 24.77 -4.86 -22.59
C TYR A 124 25.09 -6.33 -22.89
N ARG A 125 26.03 -6.55 -23.84
CA ARG A 125 26.50 -7.86 -24.35
C ARG A 125 25.49 -8.69 -25.18
N LYS A 126 24.48 -8.09 -25.81
CA LYS A 126 23.61 -8.84 -26.75
C LYS A 126 24.26 -9.18 -28.10
N GLU A 127 25.34 -8.49 -28.48
CA GLU A 127 25.91 -8.56 -29.84
C GLU A 127 26.98 -9.65 -30.07
N ASN A 128 27.34 -10.47 -29.08
CA ASN A 128 28.41 -11.47 -29.23
C ASN A 128 27.94 -12.90 -29.58
N ASP A 129 26.65 -13.09 -29.87
CA ASP A 129 26.13 -14.35 -30.44
C ASP A 129 25.99 -14.28 -31.98
N VAL A 130 26.71 -13.37 -32.64
CA VAL A 130 26.98 -13.50 -34.08
C VAL A 130 28.04 -14.58 -34.24
N VAL A 131 27.54 -15.81 -34.37
CA VAL A 131 28.29 -16.98 -34.83
C VAL A 131 29.10 -16.57 -36.05
N ILE A 132 30.43 -16.62 -35.90
CA ILE A 132 31.37 -16.56 -37.01
C ILE A 132 31.00 -17.73 -37.94
N MET A 133 30.42 -17.41 -39.09
CA MET A 133 30.32 -18.32 -40.24
C MET A 133 31.71 -18.50 -40.86
#